data_AF-A0A2H9R8P6-F1
#
_entry.id   AF-A0A2H9R8P6-F1
#
_cell.length_a   1.000
_cell.length_b   1.000
_cell.length_c   1.000
_cell.angle_alpha   90.00
_cell.angle_beta   90.00
_cell.angle_gamma   90.00
#
_symmetry.space_group_name_H-M   'P 1'
#
loop_
_entity.id
_entity.type
_entity.pdbx_description
1 polymer ?
#
loop_
_entity_poly.entity_id
_entity_poly.type
_entity_poly.pdbx_seq_one_letter_code
_entity_poly.pdbx_strand_id
1 'polypeptide(L)'
;MLEDFFQSDTFVIGYYILTVGASLLLIKETKKRITDLKIGISSIKYALIPFGILFAYVVFAHDFVETIPILNWSWLGYNIAFGPFADQGFWGIIPFIPLLVYMFIHINYVEELYFRKSKKMVMVWALIHIAMGVKVHMALLLLPIGFLFKYIYDKKGINHSFAMHFATNILVVIALFLSFII
;
A
#
# COMPACT_ATOMS: atom_id res chain seq x y z
N MET A 1 -9.82 -20.94 -17.98
CA MET A 1 -10.55 -21.66 -16.91
C MET A 1 -10.06 -21.32 -15.50
N LEU A 2 -8.77 -21.50 -15.18
CA LEU A 2 -8.20 -21.07 -13.87
C LEU A 2 -7.98 -19.55 -13.80
N GLU A 3 -7.47 -18.92 -14.87
CA GLU A 3 -7.36 -17.45 -14.95
C GLU A 3 -8.73 -16.76 -14.84
N ASP A 4 -9.74 -17.24 -15.58
CA ASP A 4 -11.11 -16.70 -15.53
C ASP A 4 -11.72 -16.78 -14.12
N PHE A 5 -11.36 -17.80 -13.35
CA PHE A 5 -11.82 -17.93 -11.97
C PHE A 5 -11.18 -16.88 -11.05
N PHE A 6 -9.85 -16.71 -11.13
CA PHE A 6 -9.12 -15.73 -10.30
C PHE A 6 -9.42 -14.28 -10.67
N GLN A 7 -9.92 -14.04 -11.89
CA GLN A 7 -10.36 -12.72 -12.35
C GLN A 7 -11.87 -12.50 -12.19
N SER A 8 -12.63 -13.50 -11.71
CA SER A 8 -14.07 -13.35 -11.51
C SER A 8 -14.37 -12.38 -10.36
N ASP A 9 -15.41 -11.55 -10.53
CA ASP A 9 -15.89 -10.62 -9.49
C ASP A 9 -16.10 -11.32 -8.14
N THR A 10 -16.57 -12.57 -8.16
CA THR A 10 -16.79 -13.37 -6.94
C THR A 10 -15.49 -13.66 -6.21
N PHE A 11 -14.43 -14.04 -6.92
CA PHE A 11 -13.12 -14.27 -6.32
C PHE A 11 -12.51 -12.97 -5.79
N VAL A 12 -12.56 -11.89 -6.58
CA VAL A 12 -12.05 -10.55 -6.24
C VAL A 12 -12.74 -10.02 -4.97
N ILE A 13 -14.08 -10.07 -4.92
CA ILE A 13 -14.87 -9.65 -3.76
C ILE A 13 -14.58 -10.54 -2.55
N GLY A 14 -14.51 -11.85 -2.73
CA GLY A 14 -14.18 -12.79 -1.65
C GLY A 14 -12.79 -12.52 -1.05
N TYR A 15 -11.78 -12.33 -1.90
CA TYR A 15 -10.42 -12.01 -1.49
C TYR A 15 -10.33 -10.63 -0.80
N TYR A 16 -11.07 -9.63 -1.30
CA TYR A 16 -11.23 -8.34 -0.66
C TYR A 16 -11.85 -8.46 0.73
N ILE A 17 -12.96 -9.19 0.87
CA ILE A 17 -13.63 -9.42 2.16
C ILE A 17 -12.70 -10.12 3.15
N LEU A 18 -11.92 -11.11 2.72
CA LEU A 18 -10.97 -11.81 3.60
C LEU A 18 -9.88 -10.86 4.11
N THR A 19 -9.32 -10.04 3.22
CA THR A 19 -8.25 -9.10 3.54
C THR A 19 -8.74 -7.97 4.45
N VAL A 20 -9.90 -7.39 4.12
CA VAL A 20 -10.55 -6.35 4.92
C VAL A 20 -11.04 -6.92 6.25
N GLY A 21 -11.69 -8.08 6.23
CA GLY A 21 -12.23 -8.76 7.41
C GLY A 21 -11.14 -9.04 8.44
N ALA A 22 -9.96 -9.45 8.00
CA ALA A 22 -8.80 -9.61 8.88
C ALA A 22 -8.40 -8.28 9.56
N SER A 23 -8.50 -7.15 8.87
CA SER A 23 -8.23 -5.83 9.47
C SER A 23 -9.29 -5.44 10.51
N LEU A 24 -10.57 -5.78 10.29
CA LEU A 24 -11.66 -5.48 11.22
C LEU A 24 -11.52 -6.21 12.57
N LEU A 25 -10.86 -7.37 12.59
CA LEU A 25 -10.53 -8.08 13.83
C LEU A 25 -9.61 -7.26 14.76
N LEU A 26 -8.94 -6.23 14.23
CA LEU A 26 -8.03 -5.37 14.98
C LEU A 26 -8.74 -4.16 15.62
N ILE A 27 -10.07 -4.08 15.60
CA ILE A 27 -10.84 -2.95 16.14
C ILE A 27 -10.50 -2.62 17.61
N LYS A 28 -10.18 -3.63 18.43
CA LYS A 28 -9.78 -3.42 19.82
C LYS A 28 -8.46 -2.66 19.95
N GLU A 29 -7.60 -2.72 18.94
CA GLU A 29 -6.32 -2.03 18.87
C GLU A 29 -6.43 -0.60 18.31
N THR A 30 -7.58 -0.18 17.75
CA THR A 30 -7.69 1.08 16.99
C THR A 30 -7.28 2.29 17.82
N LYS A 31 -7.74 2.36 19.09
CA LYS A 31 -7.36 3.46 20.00
C LYS A 31 -5.85 3.51 20.22
N LYS A 32 -5.21 2.35 20.38
CA LYS A 32 -3.75 2.25 20.54
C LYS A 32 -3.02 2.69 19.28
N ARG A 33 -3.46 2.26 18.10
CA ARG A 33 -2.86 2.66 16.81
C ARG A 33 -2.94 4.15 16.56
N ILE A 34 -4.05 4.80 16.91
CA ILE A 34 -4.17 6.26 16.84
C ILE A 34 -3.16 6.93 17.78
N THR A 35 -2.97 6.41 18.99
CA THR A 35 -1.94 6.91 19.91
C THR A 35 -0.53 6.68 19.35
N ASP A 36 -0.25 5.51 18.76
CA ASP A 36 1.03 5.18 18.12
C ASP A 36 1.35 6.16 16.96
N LEU A 37 0.34 6.52 16.14
CA LEU A 37 0.48 7.56 15.10
C LEU A 37 0.84 8.92 15.70
N LYS A 38 0.18 9.32 16.78
CA LYS A 38 0.45 10.59 17.45
C LYS A 38 1.87 10.66 18.00
N ILE A 39 2.37 9.56 18.56
CA ILE A 39 3.78 9.46 19.00
C ILE A 39 4.73 9.65 17.81
N GLY A 40 4.41 9.02 16.67
CA GLY A 40 5.24 9.06 15.48
C GLY A 40 5.19 10.36 14.66
N ILE A 41 4.26 11.27 14.96
CA ILE A 41 3.79 12.35 14.07
C ILE A 41 4.90 13.24 13.51
N SER A 42 5.98 13.46 14.27
CA SER A 42 7.12 14.28 13.85
C SER A 42 7.90 13.70 12.66
N SER A 43 7.67 12.42 12.32
CA SER A 43 8.27 11.75 11.16
C SER A 43 7.37 11.71 9.92
N ILE A 44 6.13 12.22 10.00
CA ILE A 44 5.26 12.37 8.81
C ILE A 44 5.92 13.23 7.74
N LYS A 45 6.70 14.25 8.11
CA LYS A 45 7.42 15.11 7.16
C LYS A 45 8.35 14.34 6.21
N TYR A 46 8.84 13.17 6.60
CA TYR A 46 9.69 12.35 5.73
C TYR A 46 8.89 11.60 4.66
N ALA A 47 7.55 11.50 4.78
CA ALA A 47 6.68 10.83 3.81
C ALA A 47 6.73 11.45 2.40
N LEU A 48 7.14 12.72 2.30
CA LEU A 48 7.36 13.37 1.00
C LEU A 48 8.50 12.72 0.20
N ILE A 49 9.46 12.06 0.86
CA ILE A 49 10.57 11.38 0.18
C ILE A 49 10.08 10.13 -0.56
N PRO A 50 9.47 9.11 0.08
CA PRO A 50 8.95 7.95 -0.63
C PRO A 50 7.81 8.31 -1.58
N PHE A 51 6.96 9.29 -1.23
CA PHE A 51 5.95 9.81 -2.16
C PHE A 51 6.61 10.43 -3.40
N GLY A 52 7.67 11.22 -3.23
CA GLY A 52 8.44 11.80 -4.33
C GLY A 52 9.10 10.75 -5.22
N ILE A 53 9.59 9.64 -4.66
CA ILE A 53 10.10 8.49 -5.43
C ILE A 53 8.98 7.89 -6.30
N LEU A 54 7.80 7.65 -5.72
CA LEU A 54 6.64 7.14 -6.46
C LEU A 54 6.23 8.11 -7.57
N PHE A 55 6.11 9.39 -7.24
CA PHE A 55 5.72 10.44 -8.18
C PHE A 55 6.71 10.56 -9.34
N ALA A 56 8.01 10.61 -9.06
CA ALA A 56 9.04 10.66 -10.09
C ALA A 56 9.00 9.41 -10.98
N TYR A 57 8.79 8.23 -10.41
CA TYR A 57 8.61 7.02 -11.20
C TYR A 57 7.41 7.12 -12.15
N VAL A 58 6.25 7.56 -11.63
CA VAL A 58 5.02 7.72 -12.42
C VAL A 58 5.22 8.69 -13.58
N VAL A 59 5.87 9.83 -13.33
CA VAL A 59 6.05 10.88 -14.36
C VAL A 59 7.11 10.52 -15.41
N PHE A 60 8.22 9.89 -15.01
CA PHE A 60 9.39 9.75 -15.88
C PHE A 60 9.65 8.34 -16.42
N ALA A 61 9.18 7.29 -15.73
CA ALA A 61 9.56 5.91 -16.04
C ALA A 61 8.37 5.00 -16.33
N HIS A 62 7.19 5.28 -15.76
CA HIS A 62 6.04 4.39 -15.81
C HIS A 62 5.67 3.96 -17.23
N ASP A 63 5.43 4.91 -18.13
CA ASP A 63 4.98 4.62 -19.51
C ASP A 63 5.98 3.76 -20.28
N PHE A 64 7.29 4.01 -20.10
CA PHE A 64 8.33 3.18 -20.70
C PHE A 64 8.32 1.76 -20.11
N VAL A 65 8.25 1.62 -18.79
CA VAL A 65 8.30 0.33 -18.11
C VAL A 65 7.05 -0.50 -18.40
N GLU A 66 5.91 0.14 -18.60
CA GLU A 66 4.67 -0.52 -19.04
C GLU A 66 4.76 -1.13 -20.44
N THR A 67 5.78 -0.83 -21.24
CA THR A 67 5.99 -1.52 -22.51
C THR A 67 6.63 -2.91 -22.35
N ILE A 68 7.14 -3.25 -21.16
CA ILE A 68 7.89 -4.47 -20.88
C ILE A 68 6.96 -5.53 -20.26
N PRO A 69 6.58 -6.61 -20.97
CA PRO A 69 5.51 -7.52 -20.53
C PRO A 69 5.78 -8.19 -19.19
N ILE A 70 7.01 -8.65 -18.94
CA ILE A 70 7.35 -9.35 -17.68
C ILE A 70 7.27 -8.43 -16.46
N LEU A 71 7.47 -7.12 -16.65
CA LEU A 71 7.41 -6.14 -15.57
C LEU A 71 5.97 -5.74 -15.23
N ASN A 72 5.05 -5.90 -16.17
CA ASN A 72 3.61 -5.64 -16.00
C ASN A 72 2.84 -6.79 -15.36
N TRP A 73 3.46 -7.95 -15.22
CA TRP A 73 2.79 -9.10 -14.62
C TRP A 73 2.45 -8.85 -13.15
N SER A 74 1.27 -9.29 -12.72
CA SER A 74 0.86 -9.38 -11.31
C SER A 74 0.01 -10.62 -11.12
N TRP A 75 -0.09 -11.14 -9.89
CA TRP A 75 -0.84 -12.38 -9.66
C TRP A 75 -2.35 -12.16 -9.82
N LEU A 76 -2.92 -11.14 -9.17
CA LEU A 76 -4.36 -10.91 -9.16
C LEU A 76 -4.87 -10.11 -10.37
N GLY A 77 -4.00 -9.47 -11.15
CA GLY A 77 -4.42 -8.59 -12.25
C GLY A 77 -5.03 -7.25 -11.82
N TYR A 78 -5.38 -7.07 -10.53
CA TYR A 78 -5.87 -5.81 -9.96
C TYR A 78 -5.27 -5.57 -8.57
N ASN A 79 -5.18 -4.30 -8.14
CA ASN A 79 -4.68 -3.96 -6.81
C ASN A 79 -5.80 -3.99 -5.77
N ILE A 80 -5.71 -4.91 -4.81
CA ILE A 80 -6.72 -5.10 -3.77
C ILE A 80 -6.94 -3.86 -2.88
N ALA A 81 -5.95 -2.97 -2.76
CA ALA A 81 -6.04 -1.81 -1.89
C ALA A 81 -7.09 -0.78 -2.35
N PHE A 82 -7.49 -0.78 -3.63
CA PHE A 82 -8.49 0.16 -4.16
C PHE A 82 -9.91 -0.41 -4.18
N GLY A 83 -10.10 -1.63 -3.69
CA GLY A 83 -11.39 -2.30 -3.69
C GLY A 83 -11.77 -2.91 -5.04
N PRO A 84 -12.84 -3.70 -5.07
CA PRO A 84 -13.25 -4.48 -6.24
C PRO A 84 -13.81 -3.63 -7.39
N PHE A 85 -14.13 -2.36 -7.14
CA PHE A 85 -14.79 -1.47 -8.12
C PHE A 85 -13.90 -0.29 -8.54
N ALA A 86 -12.58 -0.43 -8.42
CA ALA A 86 -11.63 0.64 -8.78
C ALA A 86 -11.68 1.01 -10.28
N ASP A 87 -12.12 0.08 -11.13
CA ASP A 87 -12.34 0.24 -12.57
C ASP A 87 -13.52 1.17 -12.90
N GLN A 88 -14.45 1.38 -11.96
CA GLN A 88 -15.56 2.33 -12.09
C GLN A 88 -15.14 3.79 -11.81
N GLY A 89 -13.84 4.04 -11.70
CA GLY A 89 -13.27 5.36 -11.46
C GLY A 89 -13.62 5.92 -10.08
N PHE A 90 -13.75 7.24 -9.99
CA PHE A 90 -13.94 7.97 -8.74
C PHE A 90 -15.10 7.43 -7.88
N TRP A 91 -16.26 7.19 -8.48
CA TRP A 91 -17.46 6.73 -7.77
C TRP A 91 -17.34 5.31 -7.23
N GLY A 92 -16.51 4.47 -7.86
CA GLY A 92 -16.24 3.11 -7.39
C GLY A 92 -15.34 3.05 -6.15
N ILE A 93 -14.47 4.06 -5.96
CA ILE A 93 -13.47 4.08 -4.87
C ILE A 93 -14.00 4.80 -3.63
N ILE A 94 -14.75 5.90 -3.79
CA ILE A 94 -15.23 6.73 -2.67
C ILE A 94 -15.83 5.93 -1.51
N PRO A 95 -16.75 4.96 -1.74
CA PRO A 95 -17.39 4.24 -0.65
C PRO A 95 -16.40 3.47 0.24
N PHE A 96 -15.23 3.14 -0.29
CA PHE A 96 -14.21 2.37 0.40
C PHE A 96 -13.15 3.24 1.10
N ILE A 97 -13.15 4.56 0.93
CA ILE A 97 -12.17 5.45 1.59
C ILE A 97 -12.13 5.25 3.11
N PRO A 98 -13.27 5.23 3.86
CA PRO A 98 -13.21 5.07 5.31
C PRO A 98 -12.57 3.75 5.71
N LEU A 99 -12.86 2.70 4.95
CA LEU A 99 -12.31 1.37 5.14
C LEU A 99 -10.82 1.32 4.82
N LEU A 100 -10.39 1.98 3.75
CA LEU A 100 -8.99 2.08 3.34
C LEU A 100 -8.16 2.84 4.38
N VAL A 101 -8.67 3.95 4.90
CA VAL A 101 -8.04 4.70 6.00
C VAL A 101 -7.93 3.83 7.25
N TYR A 102 -9.00 3.10 7.60
CA TYR A 102 -8.99 2.15 8.70
C TYR A 102 -7.91 1.06 8.49
N MET A 103 -7.84 0.48 7.30
CA MET A 103 -6.82 -0.50 6.94
C MET A 103 -5.42 0.11 7.08
N PHE A 104 -5.16 1.33 6.62
CA PHE A 104 -3.85 1.97 6.78
C PHE A 104 -3.46 2.18 8.24
N ILE A 105 -4.41 2.51 9.13
CA ILE A 105 -4.13 2.63 10.57
C ILE A 105 -3.62 1.31 11.16
N HIS A 106 -4.15 0.19 10.68
CA HIS A 106 -3.87 -1.13 11.25
C HIS A 106 -2.76 -1.88 10.52
N ILE A 107 -2.89 -2.03 9.21
CA ILE A 107 -1.99 -2.79 8.34
C ILE A 107 -0.62 -2.14 8.30
N ASN A 108 -0.52 -0.81 8.12
CA ASN A 108 0.79 -0.18 8.07
C ASN A 108 1.57 -0.41 9.38
N TYR A 109 0.92 -0.37 10.54
CA TYR A 109 1.59 -0.68 11.80
C TYR A 109 2.10 -2.13 11.83
N VAL A 110 1.26 -3.08 11.42
CA VAL A 110 1.61 -4.50 11.35
C VAL A 110 2.78 -4.71 10.38
N GLU A 111 2.75 -4.06 9.22
CA GLU A 111 3.82 -4.14 8.26
C GLU A 111 5.13 -3.61 8.83
N GLU A 112 5.09 -2.46 9.51
CA GLU A 112 6.27 -1.92 10.18
C GLU A 112 6.79 -2.85 11.29
N LEU A 113 5.89 -3.47 12.04
CA LEU A 113 6.21 -4.41 13.12
C LEU A 113 6.96 -5.64 12.61
N TYR A 114 6.53 -6.23 11.49
CA TYR A 114 7.07 -7.49 11.00
C TYR A 114 8.17 -7.30 9.96
N PHE A 115 8.01 -6.37 9.02
CA PHE A 115 8.85 -6.31 7.83
C PHE A 115 10.06 -5.39 7.95
N ARG A 116 10.14 -4.51 8.95
CA ARG A 116 11.33 -3.65 9.17
C ARG A 116 12.40 -4.26 10.06
N LYS A 117 12.13 -5.42 10.68
CA LYS A 117 13.07 -6.11 11.55
C LYS A 117 14.42 -6.42 10.88
N SER A 118 14.44 -6.67 9.57
CA SER A 118 15.68 -6.90 8.84
C SER A 118 15.59 -6.45 7.38
N LYS A 119 16.74 -6.26 6.73
CA LYS A 119 16.81 -5.94 5.30
C LYS A 119 16.18 -7.03 4.43
N LYS A 120 16.32 -8.30 4.82
CA LYS A 120 15.67 -9.44 4.15
C LYS A 120 14.15 -9.32 4.19
N MET A 121 13.59 -8.94 5.34
CA MET A 121 12.14 -8.79 5.48
C MET A 121 11.58 -7.60 4.68
N VAL A 122 12.38 -6.54 4.47
CA VAL A 122 11.99 -5.46 3.54
C VAL A 122 11.84 -5.99 2.11
N MET A 123 12.73 -6.88 1.67
CA MET A 123 12.61 -7.51 0.36
C MET A 123 11.37 -8.41 0.27
N VAL A 124 11.12 -9.22 1.31
CA VAL A 124 9.91 -10.06 1.39
C VAL A 124 8.65 -9.21 1.30
N TRP A 125 8.60 -8.10 2.04
CA TRP A 125 7.50 -7.14 1.98
C TRP A 125 7.30 -6.57 0.57
N ALA A 126 8.36 -6.16 -0.12
CA ALA A 126 8.20 -5.63 -1.48
C ALA A 126 7.66 -6.71 -2.44
N LEU A 127 8.15 -7.94 -2.35
CA LEU A 127 7.78 -9.03 -3.27
C LEU A 127 6.37 -9.59 -2.98
N ILE A 128 5.91 -9.61 -1.74
CA ILE A 128 4.55 -10.10 -1.43
C ILE A 128 3.47 -9.20 -2.05
N HIS A 129 3.76 -7.93 -2.34
CA HIS A 129 2.83 -7.06 -3.05
C HIS A 129 2.49 -7.60 -4.45
N ILE A 130 3.37 -8.37 -5.08
CA ILE A 130 3.08 -9.03 -6.36
C ILE A 130 1.92 -10.01 -6.21
N ALA A 131 1.90 -10.75 -5.09
CA ALA A 131 0.79 -11.63 -4.75
C ALA A 131 -0.50 -10.87 -4.42
N MET A 132 -0.39 -9.62 -3.97
CA MET A 132 -1.52 -8.71 -3.74
C MET A 132 -1.98 -7.98 -5.02
N GLY A 133 -1.45 -8.37 -6.20
CA GLY A 133 -1.85 -7.82 -7.49
C GLY A 133 -1.12 -6.56 -7.93
N VAL A 134 -0.07 -6.15 -7.20
CA VAL A 134 0.84 -5.08 -7.61
C VAL A 134 1.77 -5.60 -8.72
N LYS A 135 1.94 -4.82 -9.80
CA LYS A 135 2.83 -5.19 -10.91
C LYS A 135 4.29 -5.35 -10.44
N VAL A 136 5.05 -6.24 -11.08
CA VAL A 136 6.46 -6.49 -10.74
C VAL A 136 7.29 -5.20 -10.68
N HIS A 137 7.14 -4.30 -11.65
CA HIS A 137 7.89 -3.03 -11.63
C HIS A 137 7.57 -2.17 -10.39
N MET A 138 6.30 -2.13 -9.97
CA MET A 138 5.89 -1.39 -8.78
C MET A 138 6.46 -2.06 -7.53
N ALA A 139 6.45 -3.39 -7.45
CA ALA A 139 7.08 -4.11 -6.35
C ALA A 139 8.60 -3.83 -6.26
N LEU A 140 9.30 -3.71 -7.39
CA LEU A 140 10.72 -3.31 -7.40
C LEU A 140 10.90 -1.86 -6.93
N LEU A 141 10.01 -0.95 -7.30
CA LEU A 141 10.00 0.44 -6.83
C LEU A 141 9.72 0.54 -5.32
N LEU A 142 8.97 -0.41 -4.75
CA LEU A 142 8.74 -0.46 -3.30
C LEU A 142 10.03 -0.77 -2.52
N LEU A 143 11.05 -1.39 -3.11
CA LEU A 143 12.30 -1.71 -2.39
C LEU A 143 12.99 -0.46 -1.79
N PRO A 144 13.35 0.59 -2.58
CA PRO A 144 13.96 1.79 -2.00
C PRO A 144 13.06 2.47 -0.95
N ILE A 145 11.74 2.46 -1.15
CA ILE A 145 10.76 3.01 -0.20
C ILE A 145 10.76 2.21 1.12
N GLY A 146 10.73 0.88 1.02
CA GLY A 146 10.78 -0.01 2.18
C GLY A 146 12.09 0.13 2.96
N PHE A 147 13.21 0.40 2.28
CA PHE A 147 14.48 0.71 2.94
C PHE A 147 14.47 2.08 3.63
N LEU A 148 13.78 3.08 3.09
CA LEU A 148 13.58 4.37 3.76
C LEU A 148 12.74 4.21 5.04
N PHE A 149 11.64 3.45 4.98
CA PHE A 149 10.87 3.12 6.17
C PHE A 149 11.73 2.39 7.19
N LYS A 150 12.49 1.37 6.75
CA LYS A 150 13.43 0.67 7.65
C LYS A 150 14.46 1.62 8.27
N TYR A 151 14.99 2.58 7.52
CA TYR A 151 15.93 3.55 8.08
C TYR A 151 15.30 4.37 9.22
N ILE A 152 14.05 4.83 9.05
CA ILE A 152 13.33 5.53 10.11
C ILE A 152 13.01 4.58 11.28
N TYR A 153 12.61 3.34 10.99
CA TYR A 153 12.40 2.32 12.01
C TYR A 153 13.66 2.11 12.87
N ASP A 154 14.83 1.94 12.25
CA ASP A 154 16.08 1.70 12.96
C ASP A 154 16.55 2.93 13.76
N LYS A 155 16.24 4.14 13.30
CA LYS A 155 16.69 5.40 13.93
C LYS A 155 15.74 5.93 15.00
N LYS A 156 14.43 5.71 14.84
CA LYS A 156 13.39 6.36 15.65
C LYS A 156 12.36 5.37 16.21
N GLY A 157 12.41 4.11 15.79
CA GLY A 157 11.49 3.07 16.24
C GLY A 157 10.20 2.99 15.43
N ILE A 158 9.42 1.97 15.79
CA ILE A 158 8.23 1.54 15.04
C ILE A 158 7.20 2.65 14.84
N ASN A 159 6.88 3.42 15.86
CA ASN A 159 5.81 4.43 15.78
C ASN A 159 6.12 5.53 14.75
N HIS A 160 7.39 5.92 14.63
CA HIS A 160 7.81 6.92 13.64
C HIS A 160 7.82 6.36 12.22
N SER A 161 8.27 5.12 12.03
CA SER A 161 8.19 4.45 10.73
C SER A 161 6.74 4.26 10.29
N PHE A 162 5.88 3.84 11.22
CA PHE A 162 4.45 3.68 11.01
C PHE A 162 3.77 4.99 10.62
N ALA A 163 4.03 6.09 11.34
CA ALA A 163 3.47 7.38 10.99
C ALA A 163 3.92 7.87 9.61
N MET A 164 5.21 7.68 9.26
CA MET A 164 5.72 8.00 7.93
C MET A 164 5.05 7.15 6.84
N HIS A 165 4.92 5.84 7.06
CA HIS A 165 4.27 4.92 6.12
C HIS A 165 2.79 5.27 5.93
N PHE A 166 2.05 5.45 7.03
CA PHE A 166 0.66 5.92 7.01
C PHE A 166 0.51 7.20 6.18
N ALA A 167 1.32 8.22 6.46
CA ALA A 167 1.27 9.46 5.69
C ALA A 167 1.62 9.28 4.21
N THR A 168 2.57 8.40 3.88
CA THR A 168 2.90 8.09 2.48
C THR A 168 1.69 7.50 1.76
N ASN A 169 0.98 6.55 2.38
CA ASN A 169 -0.21 5.94 1.77
C ASN A 169 -1.37 6.93 1.64
N ILE A 170 -1.54 7.84 2.61
CA ILE A 170 -2.51 8.93 2.49
C ILE A 170 -2.18 9.86 1.32
N LEU A 171 -0.91 10.23 1.12
CA LEU A 171 -0.48 11.04 -0.01
C LEU A 171 -0.75 10.35 -1.35
N VAL A 172 -0.50 9.03 -1.44
CA VAL A 172 -0.83 8.23 -2.63
C VAL A 172 -2.33 8.25 -2.92
N VAL A 173 -3.16 8.06 -1.89
CA VAL A 173 -4.63 8.12 -2.05
C VAL A 173 -5.07 9.50 -2.51
N ILE A 174 -4.55 10.57 -1.91
CA ILE A 174 -4.86 11.95 -2.33
C ILE A 174 -4.44 12.18 -3.79
N ALA A 175 -3.24 11.73 -4.19
CA ALA A 175 -2.76 11.87 -5.56
C ALA A 175 -3.65 11.12 -6.56
N LEU A 176 -4.08 9.90 -6.23
CA LEU A 176 -5.03 9.14 -7.03
C LEU A 176 -6.38 9.86 -7.16
N PHE A 177 -6.86 10.49 -6.09
CA PHE A 177 -8.09 11.28 -6.17
C PHE A 177 -7.95 12.49 -7.07
N LEU A 178 -6.82 13.20 -6.98
CA LEU A 178 -6.56 14.35 -7.84
C LEU A 178 -6.44 13.95 -9.31
N SER A 179 -5.94 12.75 -9.64
CA SER A 179 -5.86 12.27 -11.03
C SER A 179 -7.21 11.96 -11.68
N PHE A 180 -8.31 11.89 -10.91
CA PHE A 180 -9.66 11.77 -11.48
C PHE A 180 -10.32 13.11 -11.79
N ILE A 181 -9.76 14.22 -11.28
CA ILE A 181 -10.34 15.57 -11.40
C ILE A 181 -9.59 16.38 -12.47
N ILE A 182 -8.30 16.09 -12.67
CA ILE A 182 -7.41 16.72 -13.65
C ILE A 182 -7.44 15.91 -14.94
#